data_AF-A0A9Q3C2E2-F1
#
_entry.id   AF-A0A9Q3C2E2-F1
#
_cell.length_a   1.000
_cell.length_b   1.000
_cell.length_c   1.000
_cell.angle_alpha   90.00
_cell.angle_beta   90.00
_cell.angle_gamma   90.00
#
_symmetry.space_group_name_H-M   'P 1'
#
loop_
_entity.id
_entity.type
_entity.pdbx_description
1 polymer ?
#
loop_
_entity_poly.entity_id
_entity_poly.type
_entity_poly.pdbx_seq_one_letter_code
_entity_poly.pdbx_strand_id
1 'polypeptide(L)'
;MQFCFFLASVLLSTISSGLTQAVPPNHDSPEALGHLNATKPKDVWIKTIKVTTKPKAIQEAQCARNIRVPNQQFAWFAVDPTRVNIRNATYGYCFATASKPTSADLEASPLFTSFFWFKEEGMTPTPGVGPVRDPTTGAPGWNDKTGAFHAFPPGTHSNEAPASKPSSKPRKVS
;
A
#
# COMPACT_ATOMS: atom_id res chain seq x y z
N MET A 1 8.55 10.24 -68.01
CA MET A 1 9.68 10.90 -67.32
C MET A 1 9.54 10.64 -65.84
N GLN A 2 10.60 10.06 -65.29
CA GLN A 2 10.79 9.61 -63.92
C GLN A 2 10.76 10.79 -62.93
N PHE A 3 10.02 10.68 -61.83
CA PHE A 3 10.37 11.36 -60.58
C PHE A 3 10.21 10.40 -59.40
N CYS A 4 11.37 10.00 -58.88
CA CYS A 4 11.58 9.41 -57.56
C CYS A 4 11.37 10.50 -56.48
N PHE A 5 10.87 10.15 -55.29
CA PHE A 5 11.72 9.94 -54.11
C PHE A 5 10.97 9.97 -52.75
N PHE A 6 11.39 9.01 -51.93
CA PHE A 6 11.48 8.93 -50.46
C PHE A 6 10.23 8.98 -49.56
N LEU A 7 9.94 7.79 -49.04
CA LEU A 7 9.34 7.56 -47.72
C LEU A 7 10.10 8.34 -46.63
N ALA A 8 9.36 9.03 -45.77
CA ALA A 8 9.79 9.36 -44.41
C ALA A 8 8.70 8.90 -43.44
N SER A 9 8.80 7.65 -42.98
CA SER A 9 8.04 7.17 -41.82
C SER A 9 8.66 7.77 -40.57
N VAL A 10 7.95 8.71 -39.94
CA VAL A 10 8.33 9.25 -38.63
C VAL A 10 7.86 8.25 -37.56
N LEU A 11 8.79 7.43 -37.08
CA LEU A 11 8.62 6.62 -35.87
C LEU A 11 8.64 7.55 -34.65
N LEU A 12 7.47 7.87 -34.10
CA LEU A 12 7.35 8.47 -32.77
C LEU A 12 7.77 7.42 -31.74
N SER A 13 8.99 7.53 -31.23
CA SER A 13 9.47 6.75 -30.09
C SER A 13 8.78 7.27 -28.82
N THR A 14 7.88 6.47 -28.25
CA THR A 14 7.33 6.72 -26.92
C THR A 14 8.40 6.38 -25.88
N ILE A 15 9.03 7.39 -25.31
CA ILE A 15 9.87 7.23 -24.12
C ILE A 15 8.93 6.95 -22.96
N SER A 16 8.66 5.67 -22.70
CA SER A 16 8.07 5.23 -21.45
C SER A 16 9.13 5.41 -20.37
N SER A 17 9.08 6.54 -19.66
CA SER A 17 9.82 6.75 -18.42
C SER A 17 9.26 5.82 -17.34
N GLY A 18 9.61 4.55 -17.43
CA GLY A 18 9.47 3.61 -16.34
C GLY A 18 10.43 4.02 -15.24
N LEU A 19 9.94 4.76 -14.25
CA LEU A 19 10.56 4.81 -12.93
C LEU A 19 10.46 3.42 -12.30
N THR A 20 11.34 2.50 -12.69
CA THR A 20 11.68 1.36 -11.86
C THR A 20 12.48 1.88 -10.68
N GLN A 21 11.80 2.23 -9.59
CA GLN A 21 12.47 2.26 -8.30
C GLN A 21 12.90 0.82 -8.00
N ALA A 22 14.18 0.55 -8.25
CA ALA A 22 14.84 -0.67 -7.81
C ALA A 22 14.79 -0.68 -6.27
N VAL A 23 13.80 -1.36 -5.70
CA VAL A 23 13.79 -1.66 -4.26
C VAL A 23 14.78 -2.81 -4.04
N PRO A 24 15.88 -2.59 -3.30
CA PRO A 24 16.85 -3.65 -3.01
C PRO A 24 16.21 -4.77 -2.17
N PRO A 25 16.68 -6.01 -2.30
CA PRO A 25 16.22 -7.11 -1.47
C PRO A 25 16.92 -6.99 -0.12
N ASN A 26 16.28 -6.36 0.86
CA ASN A 26 16.63 -6.56 2.26
C ASN A 26 15.48 -6.17 3.18
N HIS A 27 15.38 -6.94 4.25
CA HIS A 27 14.39 -6.95 5.33
C HIS A 27 14.38 -5.66 6.20
N ASP A 28 14.95 -4.57 5.67
CA ASP A 28 15.11 -3.26 6.33
C ASP A 28 14.20 -2.16 5.74
N SER A 29 13.42 -2.47 4.69
CA SER A 29 12.39 -1.53 4.23
C SER A 29 11.40 -1.31 5.37
N PRO A 30 11.23 -0.07 5.88
CA PRO A 30 10.22 0.20 6.88
C PRO A 30 8.81 -0.07 6.31
N GLU A 31 8.69 -0.09 4.99
CA GLU A 31 7.43 -0.26 4.26
C GLU A 31 7.25 -1.68 3.76
N ALA A 32 5.99 -2.10 3.74
CA ALA A 32 5.55 -3.29 3.02
C ALA A 32 6.10 -3.26 1.59
N LEU A 33 6.25 -4.43 0.98
CA LEU A 33 6.64 -4.61 -0.42
C LEU A 33 5.45 -4.97 -1.33
N GLY A 34 4.34 -5.43 -0.76
CA GLY A 34 3.09 -5.65 -1.47
C GLY A 34 1.87 -5.56 -0.57
N HIS A 35 0.70 -5.40 -1.20
CA HIS A 35 -0.58 -5.44 -0.50
C HIS A 35 -1.68 -6.12 -1.33
N LEU A 36 -2.71 -6.59 -0.62
CA LEU A 36 -3.96 -7.12 -1.15
C LEU A 36 -5.12 -6.36 -0.53
N ASN A 37 -5.88 -5.67 -1.37
CA ASN A 37 -7.11 -4.99 -0.98
C ASN A 37 -8.24 -6.00 -0.73
N ALA A 38 -9.22 -5.60 0.07
CA ALA A 38 -10.41 -6.39 0.37
C ALA A 38 -10.07 -7.82 0.86
N THR A 39 -9.04 -7.96 1.69
CA THR A 39 -8.51 -9.25 2.13
C THR A 39 -8.07 -9.20 3.58
N LYS A 40 -8.39 -10.24 4.36
CA LYS A 40 -7.89 -10.47 5.72
C LYS A 40 -7.49 -11.93 5.95
N PRO A 41 -6.73 -12.24 7.01
CA PRO A 41 -6.55 -13.61 7.44
C PRO A 41 -7.82 -14.22 8.01
N LYS A 42 -7.99 -15.52 7.80
CA LYS A 42 -9.04 -16.32 8.41
C LYS A 42 -8.86 -16.38 9.91
N ASP A 43 -9.98 -16.40 10.64
CA ASP A 43 -9.97 -16.44 12.11
C ASP A 43 -9.27 -17.69 12.65
N VAL A 44 -9.31 -18.81 11.91
CA VAL A 44 -8.58 -20.04 12.27
C VAL A 44 -7.07 -19.82 12.31
N TRP A 45 -6.51 -19.04 11.38
CA TRP A 45 -5.09 -18.71 11.35
C TRP A 45 -4.74 -17.67 12.40
N ILE A 46 -5.60 -16.66 12.61
CA ILE A 46 -5.39 -15.64 13.64
C ILE A 46 -5.23 -16.26 15.04
N LYS A 47 -5.97 -17.33 15.33
CA LYS A 47 -5.90 -18.05 16.62
C LYS A 47 -4.57 -18.79 16.86
N THR A 48 -3.78 -19.07 15.83
CA THR A 48 -2.52 -19.82 15.95
C THR A 48 -1.29 -18.94 16.04
N ILE A 49 -1.43 -17.63 15.85
CA ILE A 49 -0.31 -16.69 15.77
C ILE A 49 -0.31 -15.65 16.88
N LYS A 50 0.86 -15.05 17.15
CA LYS A 50 0.98 -13.89 18.02
C LYS A 50 0.69 -12.61 17.24
N VAL A 51 -0.40 -11.94 17.58
CA VAL A 51 -0.81 -10.67 16.97
C VAL A 51 -0.48 -9.50 17.89
N THR A 52 0.08 -8.44 17.32
CA THR A 52 0.22 -7.14 17.99
C THR A 52 -0.77 -6.15 17.39
N THR A 53 -1.51 -5.47 18.24
CA THR A 53 -2.51 -4.48 17.84
C THR A 53 -2.12 -3.09 18.35
N LYS A 54 -2.57 -2.05 17.64
CA LYS A 54 -2.52 -0.68 18.16
C LYS A 54 -3.88 -0.31 18.78
N PRO A 55 -3.90 0.22 20.01
CA PRO A 55 -5.15 0.54 20.72
C PRO A 55 -5.85 1.79 20.16
N LYS A 56 -5.15 2.59 19.35
CA LYS A 56 -5.69 3.80 18.72
C LYS A 56 -5.77 3.60 17.21
N ALA A 57 -6.82 4.17 16.61
CA ALA A 57 -6.95 4.21 15.16
C ALA A 57 -5.77 4.96 14.55
N ILE A 58 -5.17 4.38 13.51
CA ILE A 58 -4.06 4.95 12.75
C ILE A 58 -4.43 5.00 11.27
N GLN A 59 -3.63 5.70 10.47
CA GLN A 59 -3.85 5.72 9.03
C GLN A 59 -3.44 4.41 8.36
N GLU A 60 -4.13 4.03 7.30
CA GLU A 60 -3.78 2.88 6.47
C GLU A 60 -2.32 2.97 5.96
N ALA A 61 -1.92 4.16 5.50
CA ALA A 61 -0.54 4.45 5.10
C ALA A 61 0.47 4.24 6.24
N GLN A 62 0.11 4.57 7.48
CA GLN A 62 0.97 4.26 8.64
C GLN A 62 1.01 2.75 8.90
N CYS A 63 -0.08 2.00 8.67
CA CYS A 63 -0.09 0.54 8.76
C CYS A 63 0.91 -0.08 7.78
N ALA A 64 0.88 0.36 6.52
CA ALA A 64 1.75 -0.10 5.45
C ALA A 64 3.24 0.26 5.62
N ARG A 65 3.57 1.32 6.39
CA ARG A 65 4.94 1.89 6.46
C ARG A 65 5.68 1.69 7.78
N ASN A 66 5.03 1.17 8.82
CA ASN A 66 5.66 1.04 10.14
C ASN A 66 5.87 -0.43 10.52
N ILE A 67 7.10 -0.74 10.95
CA ILE A 67 7.40 -1.97 11.67
C ILE A 67 6.86 -1.85 13.10
N ARG A 68 6.03 -2.82 13.51
CA ARG A 68 5.38 -2.85 14.84
C ARG A 68 5.87 -3.99 15.72
N VAL A 69 6.41 -5.03 15.10
CA VAL A 69 6.97 -6.20 15.77
C VAL A 69 8.35 -6.50 15.19
N PRO A 70 9.29 -7.04 15.99
CA PRO A 70 10.53 -7.58 15.45
C PRO A 70 10.22 -8.64 14.38
N ASN A 71 10.96 -8.60 13.27
CA ASN A 71 10.78 -9.50 12.13
C ASN A 71 9.35 -9.48 11.55
N GLN A 72 8.72 -8.30 11.47
CA GLN A 72 7.40 -8.16 10.87
C GLN A 72 7.40 -8.69 9.43
N GLN A 73 6.56 -9.68 9.18
CA GLN A 73 6.35 -10.24 7.84
C GLN A 73 5.01 -9.78 7.26
N PHE A 74 4.04 -9.55 8.12
CA PHE A 74 2.66 -9.36 7.70
C PHE A 74 1.92 -8.39 8.63
N ALA A 75 1.04 -7.60 8.03
CA ALA A 75 0.06 -6.80 8.75
C ALA A 75 -1.27 -6.80 8.00
N TRP A 76 -2.37 -6.60 8.71
CA TRP A 76 -3.65 -6.30 8.08
C TRP A 76 -4.30 -5.11 8.79
N PHE A 77 -5.04 -4.34 8.01
CA PHE A 77 -5.68 -3.12 8.44
C PHE A 77 -7.18 -3.27 8.33
N ALA A 78 -7.89 -3.05 9.44
CA ALA A 78 -9.34 -2.99 9.47
C ALA A 78 -9.77 -1.53 9.36
N VAL A 79 -10.43 -1.17 8.26
CA VAL A 79 -10.94 0.18 8.02
C VAL A 79 -12.02 0.49 9.06
N ASP A 80 -11.92 1.66 9.69
CA ASP A 80 -13.04 2.25 10.43
C ASP A 80 -13.92 3.02 9.44
N PRO A 81 -15.14 2.53 9.13
CA PRO A 81 -15.99 3.14 8.11
C PRO A 81 -16.42 4.57 8.48
N THR A 82 -16.35 4.95 9.76
CA THR A 82 -16.68 6.30 10.22
C THR A 82 -15.54 7.30 10.02
N ARG A 83 -14.34 6.82 9.65
CA ARG A 83 -13.12 7.63 9.53
C ARG A 83 -12.40 7.41 8.21
N VAL A 84 -13.17 7.26 7.14
CA VAL A 84 -12.65 7.21 5.77
C VAL A 84 -12.50 8.63 5.24
N ASN A 85 -11.40 8.90 4.54
CA ASN A 85 -11.11 10.19 3.90
C ASN A 85 -11.08 11.41 4.85
N ILE A 86 -10.75 11.21 6.12
CA ILE A 86 -10.52 12.30 7.06
C ILE A 86 -9.17 12.93 6.71
N ARG A 87 -9.19 14.18 6.23
CA ARG A 87 -7.98 14.89 5.77
C ARG A 87 -7.19 14.07 4.73
N ASN A 88 -7.90 13.45 3.79
CA ASN A 88 -7.35 12.60 2.73
C ASN A 88 -6.65 11.31 3.23
N ALA A 89 -7.00 10.83 4.43
CA ALA A 89 -6.53 9.57 4.98
C ALA A 89 -7.68 8.66 5.42
N THR A 90 -7.46 7.36 5.27
CA THR A 90 -8.33 6.31 5.83
C THR A 90 -7.76 5.87 7.18
N TYR A 91 -8.59 5.91 8.22
CA TYR A 91 -8.22 5.47 9.56
C TYR A 91 -8.84 4.12 9.92
N GLY A 92 -8.21 3.43 10.86
CA GLY A 92 -8.60 2.09 11.24
C GLY A 92 -7.62 1.43 12.20
N TYR A 93 -7.78 0.13 12.39
CA TYR A 93 -6.98 -0.66 13.33
C TYR A 93 -5.97 -1.50 12.56
N CYS A 94 -4.72 -1.45 12.99
CA CYS A 94 -3.63 -2.20 12.37
C CYS A 94 -3.19 -3.34 13.28
N PHE A 95 -3.09 -4.52 12.68
CA PHE A 95 -2.69 -5.77 13.30
C PHE A 95 -1.41 -6.22 12.62
N ALA A 96 -0.39 -6.58 13.40
CA ALA A 96 0.92 -6.95 12.88
C ALA A 96 1.42 -8.24 13.51
N THR A 97 2.21 -8.99 12.74
CA THR A 97 2.76 -10.28 13.15
C THR A 97 4.10 -10.55 12.47
N ALA A 98 4.91 -11.37 13.14
CA ALA A 98 6.17 -11.88 12.61
C ALA A 98 5.98 -13.11 11.71
N SER A 99 4.75 -13.61 11.59
CA SER A 99 4.40 -14.78 10.76
C SER A 99 3.51 -14.37 9.59
N LYS A 100 3.79 -14.91 8.42
CA LYS A 100 3.00 -14.72 7.20
C LYS A 100 1.87 -15.76 7.05
N PRO A 101 0.67 -15.38 6.59
CA PRO A 101 -0.35 -16.33 6.13
C PRO A 101 -0.03 -16.86 4.73
N THR A 102 -0.40 -18.10 4.43
CA THR A 102 -0.44 -18.58 3.03
C THR A 102 -1.68 -18.05 2.32
N SER A 103 -1.76 -18.20 1.00
CA SER A 103 -2.97 -17.83 0.24
C SER A 103 -4.22 -18.58 0.73
N ALA A 104 -4.07 -19.82 1.23
CA ALA A 104 -5.16 -20.61 1.81
C ALA A 104 -5.63 -20.07 3.17
N ASP A 105 -4.81 -19.29 3.86
CA ASP A 105 -5.12 -18.66 5.15
C ASP A 105 -5.78 -17.28 5.00
N LEU A 106 -5.92 -16.78 3.77
CA LEU A 106 -6.55 -15.51 3.47
C LEU A 106 -8.00 -15.70 2.99
N GLU A 107 -8.83 -14.69 3.26
CA GLU A 107 -10.21 -14.63 2.80
C GLU A 107 -10.59 -13.22 2.37
N ALA A 108 -11.57 -13.13 1.46
CA ALA A 108 -12.08 -11.85 0.99
C ALA A 108 -12.83 -11.13 2.12
N SER A 109 -12.47 -9.87 2.36
CA SER A 109 -13.13 -9.02 3.34
C SER A 109 -13.00 -7.55 2.95
N PRO A 110 -14.08 -6.88 2.49
CA PRO A 110 -14.01 -5.60 1.78
C PRO A 110 -13.54 -4.41 2.63
N LEU A 111 -13.59 -4.53 3.96
CA LEU A 111 -13.13 -3.50 4.91
C LEU A 111 -11.71 -3.74 5.40
N PHE A 112 -10.95 -4.61 4.73
CA PHE A 112 -9.62 -4.98 5.15
C PHE A 112 -8.61 -4.87 4.01
N THR A 113 -7.40 -4.46 4.38
CA THR A 113 -6.23 -4.47 3.50
C THR A 113 -5.12 -5.26 4.16
N SER A 114 -4.53 -6.19 3.44
CA SER A 114 -3.43 -7.04 3.89
C SER A 114 -2.10 -6.53 3.30
N PHE A 115 -1.07 -6.40 4.12
CA PHE A 115 0.25 -5.86 3.79
C PHE A 115 1.35 -6.88 4.07
N PHE A 116 2.33 -6.95 3.16
CA PHE A 116 3.35 -8.00 3.15
C PHE A 116 4.74 -7.38 3.02
N TRP A 117 5.68 -7.76 3.89
CA TRP A 117 7.07 -7.26 3.90
C TRP A 117 8.02 -8.08 3.01
N PHE A 118 7.46 -8.87 2.11
CA PHE A 118 8.13 -9.64 1.08
C PHE A 118 7.31 -9.51 -0.21
N LYS A 119 7.94 -9.69 -1.37
CA LYS A 119 7.24 -9.70 -2.65
C LYS A 119 6.64 -11.07 -2.90
N GLU A 120 5.38 -11.11 -3.33
CA GLU A 120 4.77 -12.29 -3.95
C GLU A 120 4.08 -11.89 -5.25
N GLU A 121 3.89 -12.86 -6.12
CA GLU A 121 3.13 -12.67 -7.36
C GLU A 121 1.68 -12.30 -7.06
N GLY A 122 1.10 -11.41 -7.88
CA GLY A 122 -0.29 -10.98 -7.76
C GLY A 122 -0.57 -9.91 -6.69
N MET A 123 0.45 -9.48 -5.93
CA MET A 123 0.32 -8.36 -5.00
C MET A 123 0.47 -7.02 -5.71
N THR A 124 -0.28 -6.01 -5.26
CA THR A 124 -0.04 -4.64 -5.74
C THR A 124 1.19 -4.08 -5.03
N PRO A 125 2.18 -3.52 -5.74
CA PRO A 125 3.35 -2.92 -5.12
C PRO A 125 2.96 -1.80 -4.17
N THR A 126 3.62 -1.76 -3.02
CA THR A 126 3.50 -0.68 -2.04
C THR A 126 4.54 0.42 -2.31
N PRO A 127 4.31 1.68 -1.87
CA PRO A 127 3.36 2.04 -0.82
C PRO A 127 1.90 1.87 -1.18
N GLY A 128 1.45 2.07 -2.43
CA GLY A 128 0.12 1.66 -2.93
C GLY A 128 -1.13 2.27 -2.27
N VAL A 129 -1.00 2.80 -1.05
CA VAL A 129 -2.04 3.40 -0.18
C VAL A 129 -1.75 4.87 0.15
N GLY A 130 -0.84 5.49 -0.62
CA GLY A 130 -0.46 6.89 -0.47
C GLY A 130 0.55 7.18 0.66
N PRO A 131 0.90 8.47 0.85
CA PRO A 131 1.69 8.98 1.96
C PRO A 131 0.88 9.02 3.25
N VAL A 132 1.58 9.22 4.37
CA VAL A 132 0.92 9.59 5.61
C VAL A 132 0.41 11.02 5.46
N ARG A 133 -0.79 11.31 5.98
CA ARG A 133 -1.35 12.66 6.00
C ARG A 133 -1.16 13.32 7.36
N ASP A 134 -0.88 14.61 7.36
CA ASP A 134 -0.95 15.42 8.57
C ASP A 134 -2.39 15.35 9.13
N PRO A 135 -2.59 15.01 10.42
CA PRO A 135 -3.92 14.86 11.00
C PRO A 135 -4.71 16.17 11.10
N THR A 136 -4.04 17.32 11.07
CA THR A 136 -4.64 18.65 11.18
C THR A 136 -4.91 19.24 9.80
N THR A 137 -3.92 19.22 8.91
CA THR A 137 -3.95 19.90 7.60
C THR A 137 -4.28 18.99 6.43
N GLY A 138 -4.00 17.68 6.54
CA GLY A 138 -4.09 16.74 5.42
C GLY A 138 -2.92 16.82 4.45
N ALA A 139 -1.87 17.60 4.77
CA ALA A 139 -0.66 17.66 3.96
C ALA A 139 0.02 16.28 3.88
N PRO A 140 0.53 15.86 2.72
CA PRO A 140 1.27 14.61 2.60
C PRO A 140 2.62 14.70 3.32
N GLY A 141 3.03 13.59 3.91
CA GLY A 141 4.29 13.45 4.62
C GLY A 141 4.60 11.99 4.95
N TRP A 142 5.52 11.82 5.90
CA TRP A 142 5.94 10.53 6.42
C TRP A 142 6.12 10.62 7.94
N ASN A 143 6.06 9.48 8.62
CA ASN A 143 6.40 9.40 10.03
C ASN A 143 7.78 8.77 10.20
N ASP A 144 8.60 9.34 11.07
CA ASP A 144 9.86 8.71 11.44
C ASP A 144 9.67 7.54 12.41
N LYS A 145 10.78 6.87 12.76
CA LYS A 145 10.78 5.71 13.67
C LYS A 145 10.29 6.07 15.09
N THR A 146 10.31 7.35 15.47
CA THR A 146 9.77 7.83 16.75
C THR A 146 8.26 8.12 16.67
N GLY A 147 7.71 8.16 15.45
CA GLY A 147 6.32 8.47 15.18
C GLY A 147 6.06 9.95 14.91
N ALA A 148 7.09 10.79 14.83
CA ALA A 148 6.93 12.21 14.50
C ALA A 148 6.64 12.38 13.00
N PHE A 149 5.72 13.28 12.67
CA PHE A 149 5.31 13.58 11.31
C PHE A 149 6.25 14.61 10.66
N HIS A 150 6.63 14.35 9.42
CA HIS A 150 7.47 15.20 8.59
C HIS A 150 6.73 15.47 7.28
N ALA A 151 6.37 16.73 7.05
CA ALA A 151 5.72 17.15 5.82
C ALA A 151 6.70 17.06 4.64
N PHE A 152 6.18 16.66 3.48
CA PHE A 152 6.97 16.76 2.26
C PHE A 152 7.07 18.20 1.76
N PRO A 153 8.11 18.54 0.99
CA PRO A 153 8.19 19.84 0.34
C PRO A 153 6.96 20.10 -0.57
N PRO A 154 6.49 21.35 -0.70
CA PRO A 154 5.42 21.67 -1.62
C PRO A 154 5.75 21.22 -3.06
N GLY A 155 4.81 20.55 -3.72
CA GLY A 155 4.94 20.16 -5.13
C GLY A 155 5.60 18.80 -5.42
N THR A 156 6.09 18.06 -4.42
CA THR A 156 6.79 16.78 -4.65
C THR A 156 5.88 15.55 -4.77
N HIS A 157 4.55 15.71 -4.63
CA HIS A 157 3.56 14.62 -4.61
C HIS A 157 2.37 14.81 -5.56
N SER A 158 2.56 15.50 -6.68
CA SER A 158 1.49 15.93 -7.61
C SER A 158 0.73 14.80 -8.33
N ASN A 159 1.14 13.53 -8.22
CA ASN A 159 0.50 12.37 -8.86
C ASN A 159 -0.04 11.36 -7.83
N GLU A 160 -0.74 11.85 -6.81
CA GLU A 160 -1.22 11.00 -5.71
C GLU A 160 -2.51 10.24 -6.06
N ALA A 161 -2.51 8.93 -5.83
CA ALA A 161 -3.75 8.17 -5.81
C ALA A 161 -4.62 8.66 -4.61
N PRO A 162 -5.92 8.90 -4.80
CA PRO A 162 -6.80 9.26 -3.70
C PRO A 162 -6.82 8.13 -2.66
N ALA A 163 -7.11 8.47 -1.39
CA ALA A 163 -7.30 7.50 -0.32
C ALA A 163 -8.16 6.33 -0.81
N SER A 164 -7.67 5.11 -0.62
CA SER A 164 -8.33 3.85 -0.99
C SER A 164 -9.78 3.89 -0.49
N LYS A 165 -10.72 4.03 -1.44
CA LYS A 165 -12.12 3.74 -1.15
C LYS A 165 -12.24 2.22 -0.99
N PRO A 166 -12.97 1.71 0.01
CA PRO A 166 -13.28 0.29 0.10
C PRO A 166 -13.85 -0.18 -1.25
N SER A 167 -13.23 -1.19 -1.86
CA SER A 167 -13.71 -1.74 -3.12
C SER A 167 -15.08 -2.37 -2.88
N SER A 168 -16.14 -1.71 -3.35
CA SER A 168 -17.51 -2.24 -3.33
C SER A 168 -17.79 -3.24 -4.45
N LYS A 169 -16.77 -3.60 -5.27
CA LYS A 169 -16.97 -4.48 -6.42
C LYS A 169 -16.57 -5.91 -6.09
N PRO A 170 -17.50 -6.88 -6.03
CA PRO A 170 -17.14 -8.28 -5.96
C PRO A 170 -16.35 -8.65 -7.22
N ARG A 171 -15.17 -9.23 -7.04
CA ARG A 171 -14.39 -9.84 -8.13
C ARG A 171 -15.22 -11.02 -8.65
N LYS A 172 -15.83 -10.88 -9.84
CA LYS A 172 -16.35 -12.04 -10.57
C LYS A 172 -15.14 -12.94 -10.84
N VAL A 173 -15.12 -14.08 -10.18
CA VAL A 173 -14.28 -15.21 -10.60
C VAL A 173 -14.96 -15.74 -11.86
N SER A 174 -14.28 -15.58 -13.00
CA SER A 174 -14.62 -16.25 -14.25
C SER A 174 -14.01 -17.64 -14.27
#